data_AF-A0A2U9IHG2-F1
#
_entry.id   AF-A0A2U9IHG2-F1
#
_cell.length_a   1.000
_cell.length_b   1.000
_cell.length_c   1.000
_cell.angle_alpha   90.00
_cell.angle_beta   90.00
_cell.angle_gamma   90.00
#
_symmetry.space_group_name_H-M   'P 1'
#
loop_
_entity.id
_entity.type
_entity.pdbx_description
1 polymer ?
#
loop_
_entity_poly.entity_id
_entity_poly.type
_entity_poly.pdbx_seq_one_letter_code
_entity_poly.pdbx_strand_id
1 'polypeptide(L)'
;MVDPLTEAKSSRGGVTNPYYRTEHCDNMHGYRCDKEVGILGIDISKDHLVTSEGRVYENNKKGYEEILKVKLNTIVVEPTGAYSIKPCQYFKEKGIKILQVSPNILWKEKDLRGKKTDFYDAQKLINMANKAKEYNYNPLKELVTLYIFLKDLEAKYKNRVKRALFLVSDEEKISKEMLEEFSKGNFKIQLYNLEYTKIVLEEIEVLSKALLETSEKIKEVEKMIQSQSENHVLLTIPGIGKLSSGIIIGIVGDIKRFPNPESFVAYCGLDPIVERSGKATVSKGISKKGNKYLRSLLYFLAEMNYSRNPTLLEFYENHKEKLKGKKLYTALARKLARIIWSVWYNNKPYEPK
;
A
#
# COMPACT_ATOMS: atom_id res chain seq x y z
N MET A 1 -24.56 -14.51 -40.01
CA MET A 1 -23.99 -15.60 -40.83
C MET A 1 -23.10 -14.98 -41.88
N VAL A 2 -21.78 -15.01 -41.70
CA VAL A 2 -20.82 -14.72 -42.76
C VAL A 2 -19.62 -15.65 -42.56
N ASP A 3 -19.52 -16.56 -43.53
CA ASP A 3 -18.48 -17.46 -44.00
C ASP A 3 -17.09 -17.53 -43.30
N PRO A 4 -16.66 -18.72 -42.85
CA PRO A 4 -15.31 -18.99 -42.39
C PRO A 4 -14.49 -19.63 -43.50
N LEU A 5 -14.01 -18.89 -44.51
CA LEU A 5 -12.93 -19.31 -45.42
C LEU A 5 -12.55 -18.14 -46.35
N THR A 6 -11.56 -17.35 -45.96
CA THR A 6 -10.73 -16.64 -46.93
C THR A 6 -9.27 -16.75 -46.49
N GLU A 7 -8.57 -17.59 -47.22
CA GLU A 7 -7.15 -17.87 -47.12
C GLU A 7 -6.33 -16.59 -47.30
N ALA A 8 -5.59 -16.18 -46.25
CA ALA A 8 -4.49 -15.24 -46.38
C ALA A 8 -3.24 -16.02 -46.81
N LYS A 9 -2.87 -15.87 -48.08
CA LYS A 9 -1.64 -16.37 -48.71
C LYS A 9 -0.39 -15.96 -47.92
N SER A 10 0.49 -16.94 -47.67
CA SER A 10 1.78 -16.72 -47.04
C SER A 10 2.70 -15.86 -47.91
N SER A 11 3.06 -14.67 -47.45
CA SER A 11 4.27 -13.98 -47.90
C SER A 11 5.46 -14.57 -47.13
N ARG A 12 6.40 -15.11 -47.88
CA ARG A 12 7.67 -15.64 -47.40
C ARG A 12 8.43 -14.54 -46.65
N GLY A 13 8.67 -14.75 -45.36
CA GLY A 13 9.38 -13.82 -44.48
C GLY A 13 8.92 -14.01 -43.04
N GLY A 14 9.39 -15.08 -42.40
CA GLY A 14 8.98 -15.46 -41.05
C GLY A 14 9.21 -14.35 -40.03
N VAL A 15 8.15 -13.98 -39.31
CA VAL A 15 8.24 -13.26 -38.04
C VAL A 15 7.62 -14.16 -36.97
N THR A 16 8.44 -15.08 -36.46
CA THR A 16 8.15 -15.83 -35.25
C THR A 16 8.31 -14.92 -34.04
N ASN A 17 7.19 -14.70 -33.36
CA ASN A 17 7.01 -14.57 -31.90
C ASN A 17 8.26 -14.18 -31.05
N PRO A 18 8.29 -12.98 -30.44
CA PRO A 18 9.44 -12.51 -29.66
C PRO A 18 9.40 -13.04 -28.21
N TYR A 19 9.82 -14.29 -28.02
CA TYR A 19 10.18 -14.83 -26.69
C TYR A 19 11.68 -15.13 -26.69
N TYR A 20 12.45 -14.35 -25.92
CA TYR A 20 13.91 -14.49 -25.80
C TYR A 20 14.33 -15.66 -24.89
N ARG A 21 15.48 -16.23 -25.27
CA ARG A 21 16.23 -17.39 -24.73
C ARG A 21 16.32 -17.49 -23.20
N THR A 22 16.14 -18.71 -22.71
CA THR A 22 16.75 -19.21 -21.47
C THR A 22 17.98 -20.04 -21.84
N GLU A 23 19.13 -19.76 -21.22
CA GLU A 23 20.41 -20.39 -21.50
C GLU A 23 20.40 -21.89 -21.19
N HIS A 24 19.92 -22.72 -22.11
CA HIS A 24 20.49 -24.03 -22.51
C HIS A 24 19.73 -24.69 -23.68
N CYS A 25 19.00 -23.94 -24.51
CA CYS A 25 18.35 -24.47 -25.71
C CYS A 25 18.44 -23.50 -26.89
N ASP A 26 18.91 -23.99 -28.05
CA ASP A 26 19.05 -23.24 -29.30
C ASP A 26 17.74 -23.14 -30.12
N ASN A 27 16.62 -23.64 -29.60
CA ASN A 27 15.30 -23.54 -30.25
C ASN A 27 14.31 -22.63 -29.50
N MET A 28 13.54 -21.86 -30.27
CA MET A 28 12.48 -20.95 -29.80
C MET A 28 11.22 -21.74 -29.42
N HIS A 29 10.77 -21.69 -28.15
CA HIS A 29 9.55 -22.37 -27.68
C HIS A 29 8.62 -21.38 -26.97
N GLY A 30 7.30 -21.54 -27.16
CA GLY A 30 6.26 -20.73 -26.51
C GLY A 30 5.97 -21.10 -25.04
N TYR A 31 6.67 -22.09 -24.49
CA TYR A 31 6.59 -22.55 -23.11
C TYR A 31 7.98 -22.97 -22.63
N ARG A 32 8.34 -22.59 -21.40
CA ARG A 32 9.56 -23.03 -20.73
C ARG A 32 9.53 -24.56 -20.57
N CYS A 33 10.59 -25.23 -21.00
CA CYS A 33 10.75 -26.69 -21.02
C CYS A 33 11.32 -27.28 -19.71
N ASP A 34 11.34 -26.52 -18.62
CA ASP A 34 11.77 -27.05 -17.32
C ASP A 34 10.54 -27.37 -16.48
N LYS A 35 10.13 -28.65 -16.54
CA LYS A 35 9.06 -29.27 -15.74
C LYS A 35 9.49 -29.51 -14.29
N GLU A 36 10.25 -28.60 -13.70
CA GLU A 36 10.49 -28.56 -12.27
C GLU A 36 9.87 -27.29 -11.73
N VAL A 37 8.85 -27.43 -10.87
CA VAL A 37 8.23 -26.38 -10.04
C VAL A 37 7.10 -25.60 -10.76
N GLY A 38 5.84 -25.94 -10.50
CA GLY A 38 4.68 -25.22 -11.04
C GLY A 38 4.56 -23.81 -10.43
N ILE A 39 5.06 -22.80 -11.17
CA ILE A 39 5.04 -21.39 -10.79
C ILE A 39 3.88 -20.68 -11.51
N LEU A 40 3.03 -19.98 -10.76
CA LEU A 40 1.91 -19.21 -11.30
C LEU A 40 2.03 -17.73 -10.88
N GLY A 41 2.04 -16.80 -11.84
CA GLY A 41 1.91 -15.38 -11.55
C GLY A 41 0.43 -15.02 -11.35
N ILE A 42 0.09 -14.28 -10.30
CA ILE A 42 -1.29 -13.84 -10.04
C ILE A 42 -1.31 -12.35 -9.73
N ASP A 43 -2.03 -11.60 -10.57
CA ASP A 43 -2.45 -10.25 -10.23
C ASP A 43 -3.75 -10.29 -9.41
N ILE A 44 -3.76 -9.57 -8.29
CA ILE A 44 -4.80 -9.67 -7.25
C ILE A 44 -5.58 -8.36 -7.19
N SER A 45 -6.88 -8.46 -7.47
CA SER A 45 -7.84 -7.38 -7.28
C SER A 45 -8.83 -7.71 -6.16
N LYS A 46 -9.76 -6.79 -5.88
CA LYS A 46 -10.82 -7.00 -4.88
C LYS A 46 -11.67 -8.22 -5.21
N ASP A 47 -12.11 -8.33 -6.46
CA ASP A 47 -13.14 -9.27 -6.88
C ASP A 47 -12.57 -10.44 -7.70
N HIS A 48 -11.38 -10.26 -8.31
CA HIS A 48 -10.79 -11.22 -9.25
C HIS A 48 -9.30 -11.50 -9.01
N LEU A 49 -8.86 -12.69 -9.42
CA LEU A 49 -7.48 -13.14 -9.53
C LEU A 49 -7.17 -13.43 -11.00
N VAL A 50 -6.27 -12.66 -11.61
CA VAL A 50 -5.86 -12.84 -13.01
C VAL A 50 -4.53 -13.57 -13.04
N THR A 51 -4.48 -14.71 -13.71
CA THR A 51 -3.26 -15.53 -13.76
C THR A 51 -2.41 -15.23 -14.98
N SER A 52 -1.13 -15.56 -14.90
CA SER A 52 -0.16 -15.49 -16.01
C SER A 52 -0.51 -16.39 -17.20
N GLU A 53 -1.45 -17.33 -17.01
CA GLU A 53 -2.02 -18.19 -18.05
C GLU A 53 -3.24 -17.57 -18.74
N GLY A 54 -3.69 -16.38 -18.32
CA GLY A 54 -4.83 -15.68 -18.91
C GLY A 54 -6.18 -16.12 -18.35
N ARG A 55 -6.19 -16.89 -17.27
CA ARG A 55 -7.41 -17.31 -16.58
C ARG A 55 -7.79 -16.29 -15.52
N VAL A 56 -9.09 -16.12 -15.32
CA VAL A 56 -9.64 -15.23 -14.30
C VAL A 56 -10.46 -16.06 -13.33
N TYR A 57 -10.16 -15.92 -12.04
CA TYR A 57 -10.87 -16.58 -10.96
C TYR A 57 -11.46 -15.53 -10.02
N GLU A 58 -12.49 -15.90 -9.24
CA GLU A 58 -13.04 -15.04 -8.21
C GLU A 58 -12.09 -14.95 -7.00
N ASN A 59 -11.98 -13.78 -6.36
CA ASN A 59 -11.17 -13.61 -5.15
C ASN A 59 -11.91 -14.11 -3.88
N ASN A 60 -12.28 -15.39 -3.90
CA ASN A 60 -12.97 -16.10 -2.85
C ASN A 60 -12.53 -17.57 -2.78
N LYS A 61 -13.04 -18.31 -1.79
CA LYS A 61 -12.69 -19.72 -1.56
C LYS A 61 -12.88 -20.60 -2.79
N LYS A 62 -13.99 -20.43 -3.53
CA LYS A 62 -14.27 -21.19 -4.76
C LYS A 62 -13.19 -20.96 -5.81
N GLY A 63 -12.84 -19.69 -6.07
CA GLY A 63 -11.75 -19.36 -7.00
C GLY A 63 -10.39 -19.93 -6.57
N TYR A 64 -10.11 -19.95 -5.28
CA TYR A 64 -8.85 -20.53 -4.76
C TYR A 64 -8.80 -22.04 -4.97
N GLU A 65 -9.91 -22.74 -4.73
CA GLU A 65 -10.02 -24.19 -4.93
C GLU A 65 -9.90 -24.55 -6.42
N GLU A 66 -10.46 -23.75 -7.32
CA GLU A 66 -10.26 -23.93 -8.77
C GLU A 66 -8.79 -23.74 -9.19
N ILE A 67 -8.07 -22.78 -8.60
CA ILE A 67 -6.63 -22.59 -8.85
C ILE A 67 -5.83 -23.81 -8.36
N LEU A 68 -6.18 -24.38 -7.21
CA LEU A 68 -5.51 -25.55 -6.63
C LEU A 68 -5.70 -26.85 -7.44
N LYS A 69 -6.65 -26.89 -8.38
CA LYS A 69 -6.76 -28.01 -9.33
C LYS A 69 -5.59 -28.06 -10.31
N VAL A 70 -4.90 -26.93 -10.52
CA VAL A 70 -3.67 -26.87 -11.31
C VAL A 70 -2.51 -27.36 -10.46
N LYS A 71 -1.66 -28.23 -11.00
CA LYS A 71 -0.47 -28.73 -10.31
C LYS A 71 0.58 -27.61 -10.19
N LEU A 72 0.52 -26.87 -9.10
CA LEU A 72 1.41 -25.75 -8.79
C LEU A 72 2.04 -25.93 -7.40
N ASN A 73 3.22 -25.34 -7.21
CA ASN A 73 3.91 -25.33 -5.92
C ASN A 73 4.37 -23.93 -5.51
N THR A 74 4.35 -22.96 -6.42
CA THR A 74 4.76 -21.58 -6.16
C THR A 74 3.79 -20.61 -6.81
N ILE A 75 3.38 -19.58 -6.08
CA ILE A 75 2.61 -18.45 -6.61
C ILE A 75 3.45 -17.19 -6.44
N VAL A 76 3.56 -16.39 -7.50
CA VAL A 76 4.21 -15.08 -7.48
C VAL A 76 3.15 -13.99 -7.57
N VAL A 77 3.16 -13.07 -6.62
CA VAL A 77 2.16 -12.01 -6.47
C VAL A 77 2.82 -10.65 -6.25
N GLU A 78 2.15 -9.59 -6.66
CA GLU A 78 2.40 -8.26 -6.11
C GLU A 78 1.54 -8.10 -4.84
N PRO A 79 2.11 -7.70 -3.68
CA PRO A 79 1.34 -7.43 -2.49
C PRO A 79 0.54 -6.12 -2.67
N THR A 80 -0.69 -6.25 -3.15
CA THR A 80 -1.60 -5.12 -3.39
C THR A 80 -2.58 -4.94 -2.24
N GLY A 81 -2.13 -4.23 -1.20
CA GLY A 81 -2.97 -3.85 -0.06
C GLY A 81 -3.64 -5.05 0.64
N ALA A 82 -4.80 -4.79 1.27
CA ALA A 82 -5.49 -5.77 2.11
C ALA A 82 -6.06 -6.98 1.34
N TYR A 83 -6.40 -6.83 0.05
CA TYR A 83 -7.02 -7.90 -0.73
C TYR A 83 -6.07 -9.06 -1.05
N SER A 84 -4.77 -8.84 -0.96
CA SER A 84 -3.75 -9.87 -1.14
C SER A 84 -3.57 -10.78 0.06
N ILE A 85 -3.98 -10.35 1.27
CA ILE A 85 -3.73 -11.10 2.52
C ILE A 85 -4.45 -12.47 2.48
N LYS A 86 -5.76 -12.44 2.26
CA LYS A 86 -6.65 -13.62 2.27
C LYS A 86 -6.17 -14.73 1.32
N PRO A 87 -5.92 -14.48 0.01
CA PRO A 87 -5.40 -15.53 -0.88
C PRO A 87 -3.99 -15.99 -0.52
N CYS A 88 -3.09 -15.08 -0.10
CA CYS A 88 -1.71 -15.47 0.27
C CYS A 88 -1.69 -16.45 1.45
N GLN A 89 -2.51 -16.21 2.48
CA GLN A 89 -2.65 -17.13 3.61
C GLN A 89 -3.24 -18.47 3.17
N TYR A 90 -4.37 -18.43 2.47
CA TYR A 90 -5.08 -19.64 2.04
C TYR A 90 -4.16 -20.58 1.23
N PHE A 91 -3.43 -20.05 0.26
CA PHE A 91 -2.51 -20.88 -0.54
C PHE A 91 -1.30 -21.35 0.27
N LYS A 92 -0.76 -20.53 1.17
CA LYS A 92 0.35 -20.92 2.05
C LYS A 92 -0.03 -22.07 2.99
N GLU A 93 -1.24 -22.05 3.56
CA GLU A 93 -1.79 -23.14 4.39
C GLU A 93 -1.95 -24.45 3.62
N LYS A 94 -2.12 -24.38 2.30
CA LYS A 94 -2.19 -25.54 1.40
C LYS A 94 -0.82 -26.02 0.92
N GLY A 95 0.26 -25.49 1.49
CA GLY A 95 1.64 -25.87 1.17
C GLY A 95 2.19 -25.21 -0.09
N ILE A 96 1.52 -24.20 -0.64
CA ILE A 96 2.02 -23.45 -1.80
C ILE A 96 2.99 -22.37 -1.33
N LYS A 97 4.18 -22.33 -1.92
CA LYS A 97 5.16 -21.28 -1.68
C LYS A 97 4.67 -19.96 -2.28
N ILE A 98 4.60 -18.90 -1.49
CA ILE A 98 4.16 -17.59 -1.97
C ILE A 98 5.36 -16.65 -2.07
N LEU A 99 5.59 -16.08 -3.25
CA LEU A 99 6.64 -15.11 -3.53
C LEU A 99 6.02 -13.73 -3.77
N GLN A 100 6.44 -12.73 -3.01
CA GLN A 100 6.01 -11.34 -3.13
C GLN A 100 7.06 -10.48 -3.83
N VAL A 101 6.64 -9.84 -4.92
CA VAL A 101 7.45 -8.87 -5.67
C VAL A 101 7.23 -7.48 -5.10
N SER A 102 8.31 -6.72 -4.85
CA SER A 102 8.15 -5.32 -4.43
C SER A 102 7.65 -4.45 -5.60
N PRO A 103 6.64 -3.58 -5.38
CA PRO A 103 6.14 -2.67 -6.41
C PRO A 103 7.26 -1.84 -7.07
N ASN A 104 8.22 -1.36 -6.27
CA ASN A 104 9.33 -0.55 -6.78
C ASN A 104 10.25 -1.28 -7.76
N ILE A 105 10.33 -2.61 -7.68
CA ILE A 105 11.11 -3.42 -8.63
C ILE A 105 10.24 -3.68 -9.86
N LEU A 106 8.95 -3.98 -9.67
CA LEU A 106 8.01 -4.25 -10.76
C LEU A 106 7.86 -3.06 -11.71
N TRP A 107 7.86 -1.84 -11.16
CA TRP A 107 7.76 -0.61 -11.94
C TRP A 107 8.99 -0.32 -12.81
N LYS A 108 10.16 -0.87 -12.47
CA LYS A 108 11.39 -0.72 -13.28
C LYS A 108 11.46 -1.73 -14.42
N GLU A 109 10.71 -2.80 -14.32
CA GLU A 109 10.66 -3.84 -15.33
C GLU A 109 9.77 -3.33 -16.49
N LYS A 110 10.24 -3.50 -17.73
CA LYS A 110 9.51 -3.00 -18.91
C LYS A 110 8.18 -3.75 -19.04
N ASP A 111 7.15 -3.03 -19.47
CA ASP A 111 5.87 -3.68 -19.76
C ASP A 111 6.01 -4.61 -20.96
N LEU A 112 5.44 -5.81 -20.82
CA LEU A 112 5.49 -6.81 -21.87
C LEU A 112 4.74 -6.26 -23.09
N ARG A 113 5.44 -6.18 -24.23
CA ARG A 113 4.92 -5.67 -25.51
C ARG A 113 4.40 -4.22 -25.43
N GLY A 114 4.80 -3.43 -24.44
CA GLY A 114 4.35 -2.04 -24.24
C GLY A 114 2.84 -1.92 -23.93
N LYS A 115 2.17 -3.01 -23.55
CA LYS A 115 0.76 -3.04 -23.16
C LYS A 115 0.64 -3.25 -21.67
N LYS A 116 -0.28 -2.53 -21.04
CA LYS A 116 -0.63 -2.67 -19.62
C LYS A 116 -2.00 -3.34 -19.51
N THR A 117 -2.02 -4.61 -19.12
CA THR A 117 -3.23 -5.36 -18.79
C THR A 117 -2.92 -6.28 -17.61
N ASP A 118 -3.93 -6.60 -16.81
CA ASP A 118 -3.81 -7.49 -15.63
C ASP A 118 -3.15 -8.84 -16.00
N PHE A 119 -3.40 -9.34 -17.21
CA PHE A 119 -2.73 -10.53 -17.75
C PHE A 119 -1.23 -10.34 -17.96
N TYR A 120 -0.82 -9.24 -18.61
CA TYR A 120 0.60 -8.96 -18.83
C TYR A 120 1.31 -8.63 -17.51
N ASP A 121 0.62 -8.01 -16.55
CA ASP A 121 1.11 -7.78 -15.19
C ASP A 121 1.33 -9.12 -14.47
N ALA A 122 0.40 -10.08 -14.58
CA ALA A 122 0.56 -11.42 -14.03
C ALA A 122 1.73 -12.20 -14.68
N GLN A 123 1.94 -12.08 -15.99
CA GLN A 123 3.11 -12.66 -16.66
C GLN A 123 4.43 -12.05 -16.21
N LYS A 124 4.44 -10.73 -16.00
CA LYS A 124 5.61 -9.99 -15.52
C LYS A 124 6.07 -10.49 -14.15
N LEU A 125 5.14 -10.91 -13.28
CA LEU A 125 5.46 -11.48 -11.96
C LEU A 125 6.31 -12.75 -12.05
N ILE A 126 6.03 -13.66 -12.99
CA ILE A 126 6.84 -14.89 -13.14
C ILE A 126 8.31 -14.55 -13.42
N ASN A 127 8.56 -13.58 -14.30
CA ASN A 127 9.92 -13.14 -14.65
C ASN A 127 10.67 -12.52 -13.46
N MET A 128 9.94 -12.18 -12.39
CA MET A 128 10.46 -11.55 -11.18
C MET A 128 10.62 -12.52 -10.01
N ALA A 129 10.31 -13.81 -10.17
CA ALA A 129 10.39 -14.80 -9.10
C ALA A 129 11.76 -14.81 -8.39
N ASN A 130 12.86 -14.70 -9.15
CA ASN A 130 14.22 -14.66 -8.61
C ASN A 130 14.54 -13.38 -7.82
N LYS A 131 13.79 -12.30 -8.04
CA LYS A 131 13.91 -11.02 -7.32
C LYS A 131 12.87 -10.88 -6.20
N ALA A 132 11.95 -11.83 -6.08
CA ALA A 132 10.87 -11.83 -5.11
C ALA A 132 11.35 -12.32 -3.74
N LYS A 133 10.61 -11.95 -2.69
CA LYS A 133 10.84 -12.47 -1.33
C LYS A 133 9.70 -13.39 -0.95
N GLU A 134 10.00 -14.44 -0.22
CA GLU A 134 8.95 -15.31 0.29
C GLU A 134 8.03 -14.54 1.24
N TYR A 135 6.72 -14.70 1.04
CA TYR A 135 5.71 -14.18 1.95
C TYR A 135 5.77 -14.97 3.25
N ASN A 136 6.07 -14.26 4.32
CA ASN A 136 6.00 -14.76 5.68
C ASN A 136 4.83 -14.09 6.39
N TYR A 137 3.98 -14.92 6.99
CA TYR A 137 2.89 -14.44 7.82
C TYR A 137 3.47 -13.60 8.94
N ASN A 138 2.97 -12.37 9.06
CA ASN A 138 3.36 -11.44 10.11
C ASN A 138 2.06 -10.78 10.61
N PRO A 139 1.56 -11.17 11.80
CA PRO A 139 0.31 -10.66 12.34
C PRO A 139 0.26 -9.14 12.38
N LEU A 140 1.35 -8.49 12.83
CA LEU A 140 1.40 -7.04 12.96
C LEU A 140 1.36 -6.34 11.59
N LYS A 141 2.08 -6.85 10.59
CA LYS A 141 2.03 -6.31 9.22
C LYS A 141 0.61 -6.34 8.65
N GLU A 142 -0.12 -7.42 8.90
CA GLU A 142 -1.49 -7.57 8.43
C GLU A 142 -2.48 -6.69 9.19
N LEU A 143 -2.35 -6.60 10.52
CA LEU A 143 -3.12 -5.66 11.34
C LEU A 143 -2.93 -4.22 10.86
N VAL A 144 -1.70 -3.82 10.56
CA VAL A 144 -1.41 -2.48 10.02
C VAL A 144 -2.00 -2.30 8.61
N THR A 145 -1.99 -3.34 7.79
CA THR A 145 -2.63 -3.30 6.46
C THR A 145 -4.15 -3.15 6.57
N LEU A 146 -4.78 -3.87 7.51
CA LEU A 146 -6.20 -3.73 7.83
C LEU A 146 -6.53 -2.34 8.39
N TYR A 147 -5.71 -1.83 9.30
CA TYR A 147 -5.86 -0.48 9.85
C TYR A 147 -5.88 0.59 8.75
N ILE A 148 -4.90 0.52 7.85
CA ILE A 148 -4.81 1.42 6.70
C ILE A 148 -6.06 1.32 5.81
N PHE A 149 -6.51 0.10 5.54
CA PHE A 149 -7.72 -0.15 4.74
C PHE A 149 -8.97 0.46 5.39
N LEU A 150 -9.16 0.25 6.70
CA LEU A 150 -10.30 0.81 7.43
C LEU A 150 -10.24 2.34 7.49
N LYS A 151 -9.06 2.94 7.67
CA LYS A 151 -8.88 4.39 7.61
C LYS A 151 -9.25 4.98 6.25
N ASP A 152 -8.88 4.29 5.18
CA ASP A 152 -9.28 4.68 3.82
C ASP A 152 -10.81 4.57 3.61
N LEU A 153 -11.47 3.57 4.22
CA LEU A 153 -12.94 3.44 4.20
C LEU A 153 -13.61 4.55 5.02
N GLU A 154 -13.15 4.82 6.24
CA GLU A 154 -13.64 5.89 7.12
C GLU A 154 -13.62 7.25 6.39
N ALA A 155 -12.51 7.57 5.72
CA ALA A 155 -12.39 8.79 4.93
C ALA A 155 -13.40 8.84 3.75
N LYS A 156 -13.60 7.71 3.05
CA LYS A 156 -14.58 7.62 1.95
C LYS A 156 -16.01 7.83 2.44
N TYR A 157 -16.41 7.16 3.53
CA TYR A 157 -17.76 7.34 4.09
C TYR A 157 -17.97 8.76 4.56
N LYS A 158 -17.02 9.35 5.31
CA LYS A 158 -17.11 10.74 5.75
C LYS A 158 -17.27 11.71 4.58
N ASN A 159 -16.49 11.54 3.51
CA ASN A 159 -16.60 12.39 2.32
C ASN A 159 -17.93 12.20 1.59
N ARG A 160 -18.48 10.99 1.54
CA ARG A 160 -19.82 10.75 0.97
C ARG A 160 -20.92 11.40 1.79
N VAL A 161 -20.87 11.29 3.13
CA VAL A 161 -21.82 11.98 4.02
C VAL A 161 -21.77 13.49 3.76
N LYS A 162 -20.58 14.10 3.71
CA LYS A 162 -20.44 15.53 3.41
C LYS A 162 -21.07 15.93 2.07
N ARG A 163 -20.84 15.13 1.03
CA ARG A 163 -21.38 15.39 -0.31
C ARG A 163 -22.89 15.25 -0.36
N ALA A 164 -23.46 14.27 0.35
CA ALA A 164 -24.90 14.10 0.45
C ALA A 164 -25.54 15.24 1.26
N LEU A 165 -24.94 15.60 2.39
CA LEU A 165 -25.41 16.69 3.26
C LEU A 165 -25.47 18.03 2.51
N PHE A 166 -24.44 18.34 1.71
CA PHE A 166 -24.39 19.53 0.86
C PHE A 166 -25.60 19.68 -0.08
N LEU A 167 -26.24 18.59 -0.49
CA LEU A 167 -27.41 18.65 -1.38
C LEU A 167 -28.68 19.16 -0.69
N VAL A 168 -28.72 19.09 0.64
CA VAL A 168 -29.94 19.33 1.43
C VAL A 168 -29.72 20.26 2.62
N SER A 169 -28.51 20.76 2.85
CA SER A 169 -28.16 21.63 3.97
C SER A 169 -26.91 22.47 3.67
N ASP A 170 -26.80 23.62 4.35
CA ASP A 170 -25.59 24.46 4.35
C ASP A 170 -24.54 24.00 5.37
N GLU A 171 -24.79 22.90 6.09
CA GLU A 171 -23.87 22.42 7.11
C GLU A 171 -22.56 21.87 6.53
N GLU A 172 -21.45 22.59 6.81
CA GLU A 172 -20.11 22.22 6.33
C GLU A 172 -19.37 21.26 7.26
N LYS A 173 -19.72 21.28 8.56
CA LYS A 173 -19.03 20.55 9.62
C LYS A 173 -19.86 19.36 10.05
N ILE A 174 -19.18 18.24 10.25
CA ILE A 174 -19.79 17.00 10.74
C ILE A 174 -19.10 16.66 12.05
N SER A 175 -19.84 16.78 13.16
CA SER A 175 -19.41 16.34 14.48
C SER A 175 -19.78 14.88 14.71
N LYS A 176 -19.27 14.29 15.80
CA LYS A 176 -19.59 12.91 16.16
C LYS A 176 -21.04 12.79 16.58
N GLU A 177 -21.54 13.76 17.33
CA GLU A 177 -22.92 13.84 17.82
C GLU A 177 -23.91 13.94 16.66
N MET A 178 -23.59 14.72 15.62
CA MET A 178 -24.40 14.78 14.40
C MET A 178 -24.45 13.43 13.69
N LEU A 179 -23.31 12.74 13.55
CA LEU A 179 -23.29 11.40 12.94
C LEU A 179 -24.12 10.39 13.74
N GLU A 180 -24.08 10.46 15.07
CA GLU A 180 -24.89 9.62 15.94
C GLU A 180 -26.39 9.87 15.74
N GLU A 181 -26.82 11.12 15.61
CA GLU A 181 -28.23 11.45 15.32
C GLU A 181 -28.64 11.07 13.89
N PHE A 182 -27.81 11.38 12.88
CA PHE A 182 -28.06 10.99 11.50
C PHE A 182 -28.18 9.47 11.34
N SER A 183 -27.36 8.69 12.06
CA SER A 183 -27.44 7.22 12.03
C SER A 183 -28.73 6.63 12.59
N LYS A 184 -29.55 7.45 13.26
CA LYS A 184 -30.88 7.10 13.80
C LYS A 184 -32.01 7.73 12.97
N GLY A 185 -31.70 8.39 11.85
CA GLY A 185 -32.66 9.15 11.06
C GLY A 185 -33.05 10.51 11.66
N ASN A 186 -32.33 11.00 12.67
CA ASN A 186 -32.62 12.27 13.33
C ASN A 186 -31.78 13.41 12.73
N PHE A 187 -32.41 14.30 11.97
CA PHE A 187 -31.75 15.42 11.31
C PHE A 187 -32.10 16.75 11.97
N LYS A 188 -31.43 17.06 13.09
CA LYS A 188 -31.61 18.31 13.86
C LYS A 188 -30.80 19.48 13.28
N ILE A 189 -30.99 19.74 11.99
CA ILE A 189 -30.28 20.77 11.23
C ILE A 189 -31.26 21.49 10.31
N GLN A 190 -30.88 22.68 9.83
CA GLN A 190 -31.65 23.35 8.79
C GLN A 190 -31.54 22.54 7.49
N LEU A 191 -32.68 22.18 6.91
CA LEU A 191 -32.79 21.43 5.68
C LEU A 191 -33.53 22.22 4.61
N TYR A 192 -33.10 22.07 3.36
CA TYR A 192 -33.85 22.48 2.19
C TYR A 192 -34.93 21.43 1.89
N ASN A 193 -36.16 21.89 1.64
CA ASN A 193 -37.27 21.01 1.28
C ASN A 193 -37.36 20.86 -0.24
N LEU A 194 -36.58 19.91 -0.78
CA LEU A 194 -36.47 19.59 -2.20
C LEU A 194 -37.14 18.24 -2.46
N GLU A 195 -37.54 17.98 -3.70
CA GLU A 195 -38.22 16.73 -4.10
C GLU A 195 -37.44 15.46 -3.70
N TYR A 196 -36.11 15.55 -3.71
CA TYR A 196 -35.20 14.46 -3.38
C TYR A 196 -34.70 14.47 -1.93
N THR A 197 -35.11 15.41 -1.08
CA THR A 197 -34.56 15.55 0.29
C THR A 197 -34.69 14.25 1.07
N LYS A 198 -35.84 13.59 1.03
CA LYS A 198 -36.07 12.32 1.72
C LYS A 198 -35.06 11.23 1.32
N ILE A 199 -34.81 11.08 0.01
CA ILE A 199 -33.87 10.08 -0.53
C ILE A 199 -32.44 10.36 -0.04
N VAL A 200 -32.05 11.64 -0.02
CA VAL A 200 -30.71 12.05 0.45
C VAL A 200 -30.56 11.79 1.94
N LEU A 201 -31.58 12.05 2.75
CA LEU A 201 -31.55 11.77 4.20
C LEU A 201 -31.41 10.27 4.49
N GLU A 202 -32.12 9.40 3.75
CA GLU A 202 -31.98 7.94 3.86
C GLU A 202 -30.54 7.47 3.54
N GLU A 203 -29.91 8.02 2.50
CA GLU A 203 -28.51 7.72 2.17
C GLU A 203 -27.55 8.25 3.26
N ILE A 204 -27.79 9.45 3.81
CA ILE A 204 -26.98 10.00 4.92
C ILE A 204 -27.07 9.10 6.15
N GLU A 205 -28.24 8.58 6.49
CA GLU A 205 -28.44 7.65 7.62
C GLU A 205 -27.58 6.39 7.45
N VAL A 206 -27.68 5.74 6.30
CA VAL A 206 -26.91 4.52 5.98
C VAL A 206 -25.41 4.77 6.05
N LEU A 207 -24.94 5.87 5.44
CA LEU A 207 -23.53 6.24 5.44
C LEU A 207 -23.02 6.60 6.83
N SER A 208 -23.83 7.28 7.65
CA SER A 208 -23.48 7.65 9.02
C SER A 208 -23.32 6.42 9.90
N LYS A 209 -24.24 5.45 9.79
CA LYS A 209 -24.12 4.15 10.46
C LYS A 209 -22.85 3.40 10.05
N ALA A 210 -22.60 3.27 8.75
CA ALA A 210 -21.39 2.60 8.24
C ALA A 210 -20.08 3.30 8.71
N LEU A 211 -20.08 4.63 8.78
CA LEU A 211 -18.97 5.42 9.28
C LEU A 211 -18.70 5.12 10.76
N LEU A 212 -19.71 5.18 11.61
CA LEU A 212 -19.58 4.91 13.05
C LEU A 212 -19.10 3.47 13.31
N GLU A 213 -19.70 2.47 12.65
CA GLU A 213 -19.26 1.08 12.75
C GLU A 213 -17.80 0.88 12.33
N THR A 214 -17.38 1.57 11.26
CA THR A 214 -15.99 1.53 10.79
C THR A 214 -15.05 2.17 11.80
N SER A 215 -15.43 3.30 12.41
CA SER A 215 -14.64 3.97 13.44
C SER A 215 -14.46 3.10 14.69
N GLU A 216 -15.45 2.33 15.12
CA GLU A 216 -15.28 1.39 16.24
C GLU A 216 -14.34 0.23 15.89
N LYS A 217 -14.48 -0.38 14.70
CA LYS A 217 -13.54 -1.41 14.19
C LYS A 217 -12.10 -0.89 14.14
N ILE A 218 -11.90 0.37 13.75
CA ILE A 218 -10.58 1.01 13.78
C ILE A 218 -10.00 1.02 15.20
N LYS A 219 -10.79 1.41 16.21
CA LYS A 219 -10.32 1.43 17.62
C LYS A 219 -9.92 0.05 18.11
N GLU A 220 -10.65 -0.99 17.72
CA GLU A 220 -10.30 -2.38 18.05
C GLU A 220 -8.94 -2.76 17.46
N VAL A 221 -8.75 -2.50 16.16
CA VAL A 221 -7.48 -2.78 15.46
C VAL A 221 -6.34 -1.93 16.03
N GLU A 222 -6.60 -0.68 16.41
CA GLU A 222 -5.60 0.18 17.08
C GLU A 222 -5.11 -0.44 18.38
N LYS A 223 -6.02 -0.97 19.22
CA LYS A 223 -5.63 -1.68 20.46
C LYS A 223 -4.77 -2.90 20.17
N MET A 224 -5.14 -3.69 19.15
CA MET A 224 -4.35 -4.86 18.71
C MET A 224 -2.96 -4.46 18.22
N ILE A 225 -2.82 -3.36 17.47
CA ILE A 225 -1.51 -2.87 17.02
C ILE A 225 -0.67 -2.36 18.21
N GLN A 226 -1.30 -1.64 19.13
CA GLN A 226 -0.63 -1.05 20.29
C GLN A 226 0.01 -2.12 21.18
N SER A 227 -0.70 -3.23 21.43
CA SER A 227 -0.19 -4.34 22.26
C SER A 227 1.06 -4.99 21.69
N GLN A 228 1.21 -5.02 20.36
CA GLN A 228 2.41 -5.57 19.69
C GLN A 228 3.66 -4.69 19.80
N SER A 229 3.52 -3.47 20.30
CA SER A 229 4.61 -2.49 20.43
C SER A 229 5.00 -2.22 21.88
N GLU A 230 4.36 -2.88 22.84
CA GLU A 230 4.64 -2.71 24.27
C GLU A 230 6.09 -3.11 24.54
N ASN A 231 6.87 -2.18 25.12
CA ASN A 231 8.31 -2.32 25.39
C ASN A 231 9.24 -2.19 24.18
N HIS A 232 8.74 -1.82 23.00
CA HIS A 232 9.62 -1.60 21.86
C HIS A 232 10.49 -0.34 22.05
N VAL A 233 11.77 -0.40 21.68
CA VAL A 233 12.76 0.69 21.88
C VAL A 233 12.33 2.01 21.26
N LEU A 234 11.50 1.98 20.21
CA LEU A 234 10.94 3.19 19.59
C LEU A 234 10.10 4.05 20.54
N LEU A 235 9.51 3.46 21.59
CA LEU A 235 8.75 4.20 22.60
C LEU A 235 9.63 5.11 23.46
N THR A 236 10.95 4.93 23.42
CA THR A 236 11.89 5.84 24.10
C THR A 236 12.03 7.18 23.36
N ILE A 237 11.65 7.25 22.08
CA ILE A 237 11.70 8.49 21.29
C ILE A 237 10.52 9.38 21.68
N PRO A 238 10.75 10.58 22.26
CA PRO A 238 9.67 11.48 22.60
C PRO A 238 8.85 11.85 21.35
N GLY A 239 7.52 11.82 21.48
CA GLY A 239 6.59 12.05 20.37
C GLY A 239 6.20 10.80 19.58
N ILE A 240 6.77 9.62 19.86
CA ILE A 240 6.33 8.33 19.33
C ILE A 240 5.54 7.58 20.41
N GLY A 241 4.30 7.18 20.10
CA GLY A 241 3.44 6.42 20.99
C GLY A 241 3.26 4.96 20.52
N LYS A 242 2.53 4.15 21.29
CA LYS A 242 2.27 2.73 20.99
C LYS A 242 1.72 2.52 19.56
N LEU A 243 0.71 3.29 19.16
CA LEU A 243 0.09 3.11 17.84
C LEU A 243 1.06 3.43 16.70
N SER A 244 1.76 4.58 16.76
CA SER A 244 2.71 4.95 15.71
C SER A 244 3.92 4.01 15.68
N SER A 245 4.40 3.56 16.83
CA SER A 245 5.43 2.52 16.94
C SER A 245 4.98 1.22 16.27
N GLY A 246 3.81 0.69 16.61
CA GLY A 246 3.26 -0.53 15.99
C GLY A 246 3.07 -0.42 14.48
N ILE A 247 2.60 0.73 13.98
CA ILE A 247 2.49 0.99 12.54
C ILE A 247 3.87 1.00 11.86
N ILE A 248 4.86 1.68 12.45
CA ILE A 248 6.23 1.70 11.94
C ILE A 248 6.77 0.28 11.86
N ILE A 249 6.64 -0.51 12.94
CA ILE A 249 7.13 -1.88 12.99
C ILE A 249 6.44 -2.76 11.94
N GLY A 250 5.11 -2.70 11.84
CA GLY A 250 4.35 -3.51 10.89
C GLY A 250 4.67 -3.22 9.43
N ILE A 251 4.96 -1.96 9.07
CA ILE A 251 5.34 -1.61 7.69
C ILE A 251 6.80 -1.96 7.40
N VAL A 252 7.70 -1.61 8.33
CA VAL A 252 9.14 -1.71 8.12
C VAL A 252 9.59 -3.18 8.21
N GLY A 253 9.03 -3.95 9.14
CA GLY A 253 9.51 -5.27 9.50
C GLY A 253 10.90 -5.18 10.12
N ASP A 254 11.86 -5.92 9.55
CA ASP A 254 13.25 -5.90 10.04
C ASP A 254 13.98 -4.60 9.65
N ILE A 255 14.41 -3.83 10.66
CA ILE A 255 15.20 -2.61 10.48
C ILE A 255 16.62 -2.88 9.95
N LYS A 256 17.18 -4.08 10.16
CA LYS A 256 18.55 -4.42 9.75
C LYS A 256 18.73 -4.48 8.24
N ARG A 257 17.64 -4.59 7.48
CA ARG A 257 17.67 -4.47 6.01
C ARG A 257 18.07 -3.08 5.50
N PHE A 258 18.16 -2.10 6.39
CA PHE A 258 18.59 -0.73 6.09
C PHE A 258 19.97 -0.50 6.70
N PRO A 259 21.07 -0.72 5.96
CA PRO A 259 22.43 -0.66 6.52
C PRO A 259 22.87 0.75 6.93
N ASN A 260 22.17 1.79 6.44
CA ASN A 260 22.45 3.18 6.76
C ASN A 260 21.13 3.98 6.88
N PRO A 261 21.12 5.11 7.60
CA PRO A 261 19.91 5.89 7.80
C PRO A 261 19.34 6.46 6.50
N GLU A 262 20.19 6.76 5.51
CA GLU A 262 19.77 7.28 4.21
C GLU A 262 18.90 6.27 3.44
N SER A 263 19.20 4.97 3.53
CA SER A 263 18.41 3.89 2.93
C SER A 263 17.02 3.78 3.56
N PHE A 264 16.91 3.96 4.88
CA PHE A 264 15.63 3.99 5.58
C PHE A 264 14.82 5.25 5.22
N VAL A 265 15.49 6.40 5.15
CA VAL A 265 14.87 7.67 4.75
C VAL A 265 14.32 7.59 3.32
N ALA A 266 15.05 6.96 2.39
CA ALA A 266 14.59 6.70 1.03
C ALA A 266 13.38 5.74 1.01
N TYR A 267 13.37 4.72 1.86
CA TYR A 267 12.22 3.83 2.02
C TYR A 267 10.98 4.55 2.56
N CYS A 268 11.16 5.53 3.44
CA CYS A 268 10.09 6.44 3.86
C CYS A 268 9.73 7.48 2.78
N GLY A 269 10.49 7.60 1.69
CA GLY A 269 10.27 8.56 0.60
C GLY A 269 10.51 10.02 1.00
N LEU A 270 11.39 10.24 1.98
CA LEU A 270 11.81 11.54 2.52
C LEU A 270 13.21 11.95 2.00
N ASP A 271 13.73 11.24 0.99
CA ASP A 271 14.97 11.56 0.29
C ASP A 271 14.79 12.73 -0.69
N PRO A 272 15.76 13.67 -0.77
CA PRO A 272 15.70 14.76 -1.73
C PRO A 272 15.91 14.24 -3.16
N ILE A 273 15.23 14.85 -4.12
CA ILE A 273 15.51 14.72 -5.54
C ILE A 273 16.71 15.62 -5.84
N VAL A 274 17.83 15.01 -6.17
CA VAL A 274 19.05 15.72 -6.57
C VAL A 274 19.23 15.56 -8.07
N GLU A 275 19.11 16.65 -8.81
CA GLU A 275 19.53 16.70 -10.22
C GLU A 275 20.92 17.34 -10.28
N ARG A 276 21.88 16.60 -10.82
CA ARG A 276 23.21 17.11 -11.14
C ARG A 276 23.29 17.31 -12.65
N SER A 277 23.27 18.55 -13.10
CA SER A 277 23.81 18.91 -14.42
C SER A 277 25.25 19.38 -14.20
N GLY A 278 26.15 19.17 -15.16
CA GLY A 278 27.61 19.32 -14.98
C GLY A 278 28.15 20.64 -14.41
N LYS A 279 27.31 21.66 -14.16
CA LYS A 279 27.68 22.92 -13.50
C LYS A 279 26.83 23.30 -12.27
N ALA A 280 25.76 22.57 -11.94
CA ALA A 280 24.89 22.89 -10.81
C ALA A 280 24.20 21.66 -10.20
N THR A 281 24.07 21.64 -8.87
CA THR A 281 23.24 20.67 -8.15
C THR A 281 21.96 21.39 -7.69
N VAL A 282 20.80 20.96 -8.21
CA VAL A 282 19.50 21.53 -7.84
C VAL A 282 18.67 20.50 -7.08
N SER A 283 18.13 20.90 -5.93
CA SER A 283 17.19 20.09 -5.14
C SER A 283 15.75 20.46 -5.49
N LYS A 284 14.97 19.51 -6.03
CA LYS A 284 13.57 19.73 -6.48
C LYS A 284 12.50 19.33 -5.46
N GLY A 285 12.87 19.10 -4.20
CA GLY A 285 11.99 18.59 -3.15
C GLY A 285 12.25 17.11 -2.85
N ILE A 286 11.28 16.40 -2.27
CA ILE A 286 11.44 14.97 -1.91
C ILE A 286 10.98 14.03 -3.02
N SER A 287 11.57 12.83 -3.11
CA SER A 287 11.33 11.84 -4.17
C SER A 287 9.89 11.34 -4.23
N LYS A 288 9.25 11.19 -3.06
CA LYS A 288 7.96 10.52 -2.87
C LYS A 288 7.89 9.07 -3.35
N LYS A 289 9.02 8.46 -3.76
CA LYS A 289 9.11 7.09 -4.29
C LYS A 289 9.04 5.98 -3.21
N GLY A 290 9.23 6.36 -1.95
CA GLY A 290 9.08 5.45 -0.81
C GLY A 290 7.63 5.29 -0.33
N ASN A 291 7.46 4.58 0.78
CA ASN A 291 6.18 4.25 1.38
C ASN A 291 5.39 5.52 1.75
N LYS A 292 4.25 5.72 1.08
CA LYS A 292 3.39 6.91 1.27
C LYS A 292 2.83 7.04 2.69
N TYR A 293 2.53 5.92 3.36
CA TYR A 293 1.95 5.93 4.70
C TYR A 293 3.01 6.30 5.75
N LEU A 294 4.21 5.72 5.68
CA LEU A 294 5.32 6.13 6.55
C LEU A 294 5.68 7.59 6.34
N ARG A 295 5.71 8.06 5.09
CA ARG A 295 5.96 9.48 4.80
C ARG A 295 4.97 10.39 5.51
N SER A 296 3.67 10.13 5.35
CA SER A 296 2.62 10.92 5.98
C SER A 296 2.65 10.81 7.50
N LEU A 297 2.82 9.60 8.05
CA LEU A 297 2.92 9.37 9.48
C LEU A 297 4.06 10.18 10.10
N LEU A 298 5.27 10.08 9.52
CA LEU A 298 6.44 10.79 10.03
C LEU A 298 6.31 12.31 9.89
N TYR A 299 5.64 12.79 8.83
CA TYR A 299 5.29 14.21 8.70
C TYR A 299 4.39 14.66 9.84
N PHE A 300 3.28 13.96 10.10
CA PHE A 300 2.36 14.34 11.18
C PHE A 300 3.01 14.22 12.56
N LEU A 301 3.81 13.18 12.81
CA LEU A 301 4.54 13.05 14.08
C LEU A 301 5.51 14.21 14.29
N ALA A 302 6.26 14.60 13.26
CA ALA A 302 7.12 15.78 13.33
C ALA A 302 6.33 17.06 13.53
N GLU A 303 5.28 17.31 12.76
CA GLU A 303 4.47 18.53 12.87
C GLU A 303 3.80 18.68 14.25
N MET A 304 3.25 17.60 14.79
CA MET A 304 2.50 17.64 16.05
C MET A 304 3.38 17.50 17.30
N ASN A 305 4.54 16.84 17.20
CA ASN A 305 5.33 16.46 18.39
C ASN A 305 6.79 16.93 18.38
N TYR A 306 7.24 17.74 17.42
CA TYR A 306 8.65 18.17 17.37
C TYR A 306 9.12 18.81 18.70
N SER A 307 8.27 19.61 19.34
CA SER A 307 8.59 20.31 20.60
C SER A 307 8.79 19.37 21.79
N ARG A 308 8.27 18.14 21.72
CA ARG A 308 8.44 17.12 22.76
C ARG A 308 9.77 16.39 22.65
N ASN A 309 10.43 16.47 21.49
CA ASN A 309 11.69 15.78 21.21
C ASN A 309 12.83 16.82 21.18
N PRO A 310 13.77 16.81 22.14
CA PRO A 310 14.82 17.83 22.24
C PRO A 310 15.62 18.03 20.94
N THR A 311 16.01 16.95 20.27
CA THR A 311 16.78 17.02 19.02
C THR A 311 15.95 17.56 17.85
N LEU A 312 14.64 17.33 17.82
CA LEU A 312 13.76 17.94 16.81
C LEU A 312 13.45 19.40 17.11
N LEU A 313 13.26 19.75 18.39
CA LEU A 313 13.04 21.13 18.82
C LEU A 313 14.25 22.01 18.47
N GLU A 314 15.45 21.57 18.81
CA GLU A 314 16.68 22.27 18.44
C GLU A 314 16.81 22.43 16.91
N PHE A 315 16.50 21.36 16.16
CA PHE A 315 16.49 21.44 14.70
C PHE A 315 15.48 22.47 14.18
N TYR A 316 14.28 22.51 14.76
CA TYR A 316 13.25 23.47 14.39
C TYR A 316 13.73 24.91 14.64
N GLU A 317 14.23 25.22 15.84
CA GLU A 317 14.71 26.54 16.21
C GLU A 317 15.83 27.04 15.28
N ASN A 318 16.76 26.16 14.93
CA ASN A 318 17.87 26.48 14.02
C ASN A 318 17.45 26.71 12.56
N HIS A 319 16.26 26.27 12.15
CA HIS A 319 15.84 26.27 10.74
C HIS A 319 14.54 27.04 10.45
N LYS A 320 13.76 27.44 11.47
CA LYS A 320 12.45 28.09 11.30
C LYS A 320 12.49 29.41 10.51
N GLU A 321 13.61 30.13 10.57
CA GLU A 321 13.80 31.36 9.80
C GLU A 321 14.08 31.09 8.30
N LYS A 322 14.73 29.95 7.98
CA LYS A 322 15.14 29.58 6.62
C LYS A 322 14.11 28.71 5.90
N LEU A 323 13.38 27.87 6.64
CA LEU A 323 12.38 26.94 6.11
C LEU A 323 11.02 27.26 6.73
N LYS A 324 9.98 27.38 5.89
CA LYS A 324 8.61 27.69 6.35
C LYS A 324 7.62 26.61 5.94
N GLY A 325 6.58 26.45 6.76
CA GLY A 325 5.45 25.55 6.52
C GLY A 325 5.87 24.12 6.22
N LYS A 326 5.27 23.53 5.17
CA LYS A 326 5.49 22.12 4.79
C LYS A 326 6.96 21.75 4.57
N LYS A 327 7.81 22.69 4.13
CA LYS A 327 9.24 22.41 3.91
C LYS A 327 9.97 22.13 5.23
N LEU A 328 9.68 22.90 6.28
CA LEU A 328 10.28 22.72 7.61
C LEU A 328 9.86 21.39 8.23
N TYR A 329 8.56 21.09 8.22
CA TYR A 329 8.06 19.83 8.78
C TYR A 329 8.50 18.60 7.98
N THR A 330 8.70 18.73 6.66
CA THR A 330 9.32 17.67 5.85
C THR A 330 10.78 17.43 6.27
N ALA A 331 11.53 18.48 6.56
CA ALA A 331 12.91 18.35 7.05
C ALA A 331 12.95 17.73 8.46
N LEU A 332 12.03 18.11 9.35
CA LEU A 332 11.85 17.49 10.66
C LEU A 332 11.46 16.00 10.54
N ALA A 333 10.53 15.65 9.65
CA ALA A 333 10.16 14.26 9.39
C ALA A 333 11.36 13.43 8.92
N ARG A 334 12.20 14.00 8.05
CA ARG A 334 13.46 13.38 7.63
C ARG A 334 14.43 13.19 8.81
N LYS A 335 14.56 14.18 9.70
CA LYS A 335 15.39 14.06 10.92
C LYS A 335 14.83 12.98 11.85
N LEU A 336 13.51 12.94 12.06
CA LEU A 336 12.82 11.91 12.84
C LEU A 336 13.05 10.50 12.27
N ALA A 337 12.99 10.34 10.95
CA ALA A 337 13.31 9.05 10.30
C ALA A 337 14.73 8.56 10.63
N ARG A 338 15.71 9.47 10.68
CA ARG A 338 17.10 9.13 11.07
C ARG A 338 17.21 8.77 12.55
N ILE A 339 16.47 9.46 13.42
CA ILE A 339 16.39 9.13 14.86
C ILE A 339 15.81 7.72 15.04
N ILE A 340 14.66 7.44 14.41
CA ILE A 340 14.01 6.13 14.41
C ILE A 340 14.99 5.04 13.96
N TRP A 341 15.67 5.26 12.83
CA TRP A 341 16.66 4.31 12.33
C TRP A 341 17.78 4.10 13.35
N SER A 342 18.36 5.16 13.92
CA SER A 342 19.47 5.04 14.86
C SER A 342 19.10 4.29 16.14
N VAL A 343 17.96 4.64 16.75
CA VAL A 343 17.45 4.01 17.97
C VAL A 343 17.14 2.53 17.73
N TRP A 344 16.44 2.24 16.64
CA TRP A 344 15.97 0.89 16.35
C TRP A 344 17.07 -0.02 15.81
N TYR A 345 17.90 0.47 14.89
CA TYR A 345 19.01 -0.30 14.32
C TYR A 345 20.03 -0.68 15.39
N ASN A 346 20.32 0.23 16.34
CA ASN A 346 21.26 -0.06 17.43
C ASN A 346 20.60 -0.72 18.64
N ASN A 347 19.26 -0.79 18.67
CA ASN A 347 18.47 -1.23 19.81
C ASN A 347 18.89 -0.56 21.13
N LYS A 348 19.11 0.76 21.07
CA LYS A 348 19.49 1.58 22.22
C LYS A 348 18.41 2.64 22.46
N PRO A 349 18.04 2.92 23.73
CA PRO A 349 17.13 4.01 24.04
C PRO A 349 17.54 5.33 23.38
N TYR A 350 16.56 6.16 23.06
CA TYR A 350 16.80 7.51 22.58
C TYR A 350 17.58 8.32 23.64
N GLU A 351 18.71 8.84 23.21
CA GLU A 351 19.52 9.79 23.95
C GLU A 351 19.59 11.08 23.13
N PRO A 352 19.20 12.24 23.70
CA PRO A 352 19.39 13.53 23.04
C PRO A 352 20.87 13.73 22.70
N LYS A 353 21.15 14.28 21.52
CA LYS A 353 22.48 14.75 21.17
C LYS A 353 22.60 16.24 21.36
#